data_AF-A0AAY4EQW2-F1
#
_entry.id   AF-A0AAY4EQW2-F1
#
_cell.length_a   1.000
_cell.length_b   1.000
_cell.length_c   1.000
_cell.angle_alpha   90.00
_cell.angle_beta   90.00
_cell.angle_gamma   90.00
#
_symmetry.space_group_name_H-M   'P 1'
#
loop_
_entity.id
_entity.type
_entity.pdbx_description
1 polymer ?
#
loop_
_entity_poly.entity_id
_entity_poly.type
_entity_poly.pdbx_seq_one_letter_code
_entity_poly.pdbx_strand_id
1 'polypeptide(L)'
;SPLTNPSPRLSVALTSLSLCPPLRLLADGVDVNHRHRLGWTALMVAAVNRQHNVVKVLLEAGADPNQADEFSSVYEMSHKKAIHSLEVLVTREDEFSSRLSTRANFHGCSPLHYAVLADDLHTVRILLEAGADPLQTNSQGHTPAQYAKEGVLRELLKEWESKFVEDQKKREAEERRRFPLEQRLKEHIIGQTAAINTVASAIRRKENGWYDEEHPLVFLFLGSSGIGRRRFTHQSCTAVGGEFNTGFIRMDMSEFQEKHEVAKFIGSPPGYVGHEEGGQLTKRLRECPNAVVLFDEVDKAHPDVLTIMLQLFDEGRLTDGKGKTIECKDAIFIMTSNVASEDIAHHALQLRKDAQVQNKRRLAENLEDVQKTSQVTISKQFKEEVIQPILKAHFRRDEFLGRINEIVYFLPFCRAELTQLVSKELNFWAKKAKQRHNITLLWDGAVLDLLTGGYNLHYGARSIKHEVERCVVNQLAAAYEQRLLPKGCTLRLSVDCGSEDDGPSEPTLRLEVVGEDRSTRKLDIQPPLNPVDMAYTQ
;
A
#
# COMPACT_ATOMS: atom_id res chain seq x y z
N SER A 1 -14.81 -48.64 14.38
CA SER A 1 -14.77 -48.53 12.91
C SER A 1 -13.81 -47.42 12.55
N PRO A 2 -12.60 -47.70 12.01
CA PRO A 2 -11.68 -46.62 11.72
C PRO A 2 -12.18 -45.88 10.49
N LEU A 3 -12.51 -44.61 10.69
CA LEU A 3 -12.70 -43.61 9.64
C LEU A 3 -11.34 -43.37 8.98
N THR A 4 -10.93 -44.27 8.09
CA THR A 4 -9.80 -44.02 7.19
C THR A 4 -10.26 -42.99 6.16
N ASN A 5 -9.89 -41.73 6.38
CA ASN A 5 -9.94 -40.71 5.34
C ASN A 5 -9.25 -41.26 4.07
N PRO A 6 -9.87 -41.14 2.87
CA PRO A 6 -9.27 -41.64 1.62
C PRO A 6 -8.11 -40.78 1.11
N SER A 7 -7.85 -39.61 1.72
CA SER A 7 -6.91 -38.59 1.23
C SER A 7 -5.41 -38.96 1.21
N PRO A 8 -4.81 -39.77 2.11
CA PRO A 8 -3.39 -40.14 2.01
C PRO A 8 -3.13 -41.17 0.90
N ARG A 9 -4.16 -41.66 0.20
CA ARG A 9 -4.00 -42.71 -0.83
C ARG A 9 -3.38 -42.21 -2.12
N LEU A 10 -3.50 -40.93 -2.47
CA LEU A 10 -2.97 -40.43 -3.76
C LEU A 10 -1.44 -40.39 -3.79
N SER A 11 -0.78 -39.80 -2.79
CA SER A 11 0.70 -39.74 -2.75
C SER A 11 1.32 -41.13 -2.61
N VAL A 12 0.69 -42.00 -1.82
CA VAL A 12 1.15 -43.38 -1.57
C VAL A 12 0.88 -44.31 -2.75
N ALA A 13 -0.20 -44.11 -3.51
CA ALA A 13 -0.48 -44.94 -4.69
C ALA A 13 0.54 -44.72 -5.82
N LEU A 14 1.17 -43.54 -5.89
CA LEU A 14 2.12 -43.17 -6.94
C LEU A 14 3.51 -43.78 -6.77
N THR A 15 3.90 -44.20 -5.56
CA THR A 15 5.17 -44.93 -5.35
C THR A 15 5.08 -46.39 -5.81
N SER A 16 3.87 -46.96 -5.90
CA SER A 16 3.65 -48.25 -6.54
C SER A 16 3.66 -48.09 -8.05
N LEU A 17 4.52 -48.83 -8.76
CA LEU A 17 4.78 -48.81 -10.21
C LEU A 17 3.57 -49.11 -11.14
N SER A 18 2.33 -48.98 -10.67
CA SER A 18 1.12 -49.22 -11.46
C SER A 18 0.53 -47.91 -11.99
N LEU A 19 0.29 -47.84 -13.31
CA LEU A 19 -0.27 -46.67 -14.01
C LEU A 19 -1.80 -46.52 -13.84
N CYS A 20 -2.51 -47.53 -13.33
CA CYS A 20 -3.98 -47.55 -13.23
C CYS A 20 -4.64 -46.84 -12.02
N PRO A 21 -4.04 -46.72 -10.82
CA PRO A 21 -4.71 -46.12 -9.66
C PRO A 21 -4.94 -44.60 -9.68
N PRO A 22 -4.09 -43.73 -10.29
CA PRO A 22 -4.30 -42.28 -10.18
C PRO A 22 -5.57 -41.81 -10.91
N LEU A 23 -5.89 -42.38 -12.07
CA LEU A 23 -7.13 -42.09 -12.81
C LEU A 23 -8.40 -42.50 -12.03
N ARG A 24 -8.29 -43.55 -11.21
CA ARG A 24 -9.42 -44.06 -10.42
C ARG A 24 -9.67 -43.21 -9.16
N LEU A 25 -8.60 -42.74 -8.51
CA LEU A 25 -8.68 -41.89 -7.32
C LEU A 25 -9.12 -40.46 -7.64
N LEU A 26 -8.81 -39.94 -8.83
CA LEU A 26 -9.31 -38.64 -9.29
C LEU A 26 -10.82 -38.66 -9.59
N ALA A 27 -11.36 -39.82 -10.01
CA ALA A 27 -12.80 -40.00 -10.20
C ALA A 27 -13.60 -40.00 -8.89
N ASP A 28 -12.95 -40.29 -7.75
CA ASP A 28 -13.57 -40.32 -6.42
C ASP A 28 -13.63 -38.92 -5.74
N GLY A 29 -13.26 -37.84 -6.45
CA GLY A 29 -13.37 -36.46 -5.94
C GLY A 29 -12.30 -36.08 -4.91
N VAL A 30 -11.14 -36.74 -4.93
CA VAL A 30 -10.02 -36.44 -4.03
C VAL A 30 -9.34 -35.14 -4.47
N ASP A 31 -9.11 -34.23 -3.51
CA ASP A 31 -8.38 -32.99 -3.73
C ASP A 31 -6.92 -33.28 -4.15
N VAL A 32 -6.58 -32.89 -5.37
CA VAL A 32 -5.27 -33.13 -6.01
C VAL A 32 -4.15 -32.36 -5.33
N ASN A 33 -4.51 -31.25 -4.67
CA ASN A 33 -3.58 -30.34 -3.99
C ASN A 33 -3.44 -30.66 -2.49
N HIS A 34 -4.02 -31.77 -2.03
CA HIS A 34 -3.90 -32.18 -0.65
C HIS A 34 -2.44 -32.44 -0.26
N ARG A 35 -2.02 -31.84 0.86
CA ARG A 35 -0.68 -32.02 1.41
C ARG A 35 -0.63 -33.29 2.24
N HIS A 36 0.44 -34.04 2.06
CA HIS A 36 0.76 -35.15 2.94
C HIS A 36 1.03 -34.66 4.37
N ARG A 37 0.94 -35.54 5.37
CA ARG A 37 1.15 -35.21 6.80
C ARG A 37 2.50 -34.51 7.06
N LEU A 38 3.47 -34.78 6.19
CA LEU A 38 4.84 -34.26 6.24
C LEU A 38 5.10 -33.08 5.28
N GLY A 39 4.11 -32.61 4.51
CA GLY A 39 4.17 -31.32 3.81
C GLY A 39 4.21 -31.34 2.27
N TRP A 40 4.40 -32.50 1.63
CA TRP A 40 4.53 -32.59 0.16
C TRP A 40 3.20 -32.87 -0.56
N THR A 41 3.15 -32.62 -1.87
CA THR A 41 1.99 -32.92 -2.72
C THR A 41 2.23 -34.16 -3.60
N ALA A 42 1.16 -34.74 -4.15
CA ALA A 42 1.25 -35.86 -5.09
C ALA A 42 2.05 -35.51 -6.36
N LEU A 43 1.98 -34.25 -6.80
CA LEU A 43 2.73 -33.75 -7.96
C LEU A 43 4.25 -33.78 -7.73
N MET A 44 4.72 -33.45 -6.51
CA MET A 44 6.15 -33.53 -6.15
C MET A 44 6.66 -34.98 -6.20
N VAL A 45 5.89 -35.93 -5.67
CA VAL A 45 6.22 -37.37 -5.69
C VAL A 45 6.37 -37.85 -7.14
N ALA A 46 5.42 -37.49 -8.00
CA ALA A 46 5.45 -37.85 -9.43
C ALA A 46 6.67 -37.22 -10.15
N ALA A 47 7.02 -35.97 -9.81
CA ALA A 47 8.17 -35.26 -10.37
C ALA A 47 9.52 -35.89 -9.97
N VAL A 48 9.73 -36.19 -8.68
CA VAL A 48 10.98 -36.83 -8.20
C VAL A 48 11.17 -38.22 -8.82
N ASN A 49 10.07 -38.98 -8.97
CA ASN A 49 10.09 -40.35 -9.46
C ASN A 49 10.06 -40.47 -10.99
N ARG A 50 10.20 -39.35 -11.73
CA ARG A 50 10.25 -39.31 -13.21
C ARG A 50 9.02 -39.89 -13.89
N GLN A 51 7.83 -39.66 -13.31
CA GLN A 51 6.57 -40.19 -13.82
C GLN A 51 5.81 -39.15 -14.66
N HIS A 52 6.25 -38.91 -15.90
CA HIS A 52 5.69 -37.88 -16.80
C HIS A 52 4.18 -38.01 -17.04
N ASN A 53 3.72 -39.25 -17.23
CA ASN A 53 2.31 -39.52 -17.53
C ASN A 53 1.41 -39.16 -16.34
N VAL A 54 1.89 -39.42 -15.12
CA VAL A 54 1.17 -39.07 -13.89
C VAL A 54 1.18 -37.56 -13.69
N VAL A 55 2.33 -36.91 -13.89
CA VAL A 55 2.44 -35.44 -13.81
C VAL A 55 1.42 -34.77 -14.73
N LYS A 56 1.31 -35.24 -15.98
CA LYS A 56 0.35 -34.71 -16.94
C LYS A 56 -1.11 -34.86 -16.45
N VAL A 57 -1.48 -36.06 -15.99
CA VAL A 57 -2.84 -36.32 -15.48
C VAL A 57 -3.16 -35.48 -14.23
N LEU A 58 -2.19 -35.28 -13.33
CA LEU A 58 -2.38 -34.45 -12.13
C LEU A 58 -2.57 -32.97 -12.49
N LEU A 59 -1.81 -32.46 -13.46
CA LEU A 59 -1.95 -31.07 -13.93
C LEU A 59 -3.27 -30.85 -14.66
N GLU A 60 -3.70 -31.79 -15.50
CA GLU A 60 -5.03 -31.77 -16.14
C GLU A 60 -6.17 -31.80 -15.10
N ALA A 61 -5.94 -32.43 -13.94
CA ALA A 61 -6.87 -32.44 -12.82
C ALA A 61 -6.81 -31.18 -11.93
N GLY A 62 -5.99 -30.18 -12.27
CA GLY A 62 -5.89 -28.91 -11.54
C GLY A 62 -4.87 -28.90 -10.39
N ALA A 63 -3.85 -29.77 -10.43
CA ALA A 63 -2.72 -29.67 -9.51
C ALA A 63 -1.96 -28.35 -9.72
N ASP A 64 -1.66 -27.66 -8.63
CA ASP A 64 -0.89 -26.41 -8.65
C ASP A 64 0.63 -26.73 -8.71
N PRO A 65 1.33 -26.36 -9.80
CA PRO A 65 2.75 -26.65 -9.97
C PRO A 65 3.67 -25.80 -9.09
N ASN A 66 3.15 -24.78 -8.41
CA ASN A 66 3.93 -23.81 -7.63
C ASN A 66 3.84 -24.02 -6.11
N GLN A 67 3.08 -25.03 -5.67
CA GLN A 67 3.06 -25.37 -4.25
C GLN A 67 4.44 -25.86 -3.80
N ALA A 68 4.95 -25.25 -2.74
CA ALA A 68 6.24 -25.59 -2.16
C ALA A 68 6.11 -26.62 -1.03
N ASP A 69 7.13 -27.47 -0.90
CA ASP A 69 7.25 -28.45 0.18
C ASP A 69 7.48 -27.74 1.52
N GLU A 70 6.76 -28.18 2.55
CA GLU A 70 6.96 -27.71 3.93
C GLU A 70 8.05 -28.48 4.68
N PHE A 71 8.55 -29.58 4.13
CA PHE A 71 9.53 -30.44 4.78
C PHE A 71 10.89 -29.74 4.97
N SER A 72 11.19 -29.30 6.20
CA SER A 72 12.47 -28.67 6.54
C SER A 72 13.55 -29.68 6.92
N SER A 73 13.38 -30.36 8.06
CA SER A 73 14.30 -31.41 8.52
C SER A 73 13.53 -32.48 9.29
N VAL A 74 14.12 -33.68 9.37
CA VAL A 74 13.53 -34.80 10.12
C VAL A 74 13.25 -34.42 11.58
N TYR A 75 14.17 -33.70 12.23
CA TYR A 75 14.04 -33.29 13.64
C TYR A 75 12.96 -32.23 13.84
N GLU A 76 12.95 -31.20 12.99
CA GLU A 76 11.97 -30.11 13.13
C GLU A 76 10.55 -30.60 12.82
N MET A 77 10.40 -31.49 11.83
CA MET A 77 9.12 -32.12 11.52
C MET A 77 8.67 -33.09 12.62
N SER A 78 9.59 -33.84 13.21
CA SER A 78 9.32 -34.70 14.38
C SER A 78 8.76 -33.89 15.54
N HIS A 79 9.37 -32.74 15.86
CA HIS A 79 8.87 -31.84 16.90
C HIS A 79 7.53 -31.19 16.53
N LYS A 80 7.40 -30.66 15.31
CA LYS A 80 6.16 -29.97 14.86
C LYS A 80 4.95 -30.90 14.81
N LYS A 81 5.13 -32.15 14.39
CA LYS A 81 4.04 -33.11 14.22
C LYS A 81 3.90 -34.10 15.39
N ALA A 82 4.78 -34.02 16.39
CA ALA A 82 4.86 -34.96 17.51
C ALA A 82 4.97 -36.44 17.06
N ILE A 83 5.72 -36.68 15.98
CA ILE A 83 5.97 -38.00 15.41
C ILE A 83 7.41 -38.41 15.73
N HIS A 84 7.67 -39.69 15.98
CA HIS A 84 9.03 -40.17 16.23
C HIS A 84 9.94 -39.92 15.02
N SER A 85 11.17 -39.44 15.24
CA SER A 85 12.11 -39.06 14.16
C SER A 85 12.35 -40.18 13.14
N LEU A 86 12.49 -41.42 13.61
CA LEU A 86 12.61 -42.60 12.75
C LEU A 86 11.37 -42.83 11.89
N GLU A 87 10.17 -42.62 12.41
CA GLU A 87 8.93 -42.79 11.62
C GLU A 87 8.87 -41.74 10.49
N VAL A 88 9.24 -40.49 10.78
CA VAL A 88 9.32 -39.42 9.77
C VAL A 88 10.30 -39.79 8.65
N LEU A 89 11.46 -40.34 9.02
CA LEU A 89 12.49 -40.76 8.06
C LEU A 89 12.01 -41.92 7.18
N VAL A 90 11.49 -42.98 7.78
CA VAL A 90 10.96 -44.15 7.06
C VAL A 90 9.83 -43.75 6.11
N THR A 91 8.90 -42.92 6.59
CA THR A 91 7.78 -42.43 5.76
C THR A 91 8.28 -41.63 4.56
N ARG A 92 9.30 -40.79 4.71
CA ARG A 92 9.86 -40.00 3.62
C ARG A 92 10.60 -40.89 2.60
N GLU A 93 11.32 -41.90 3.06
CA GLU A 93 12.02 -42.84 2.17
C GLU A 93 11.04 -43.74 1.39
N ASP A 94 10.02 -44.27 2.05
CA ASP A 94 9.05 -45.21 1.48
C ASP A 94 8.00 -44.52 0.59
N GLU A 95 7.45 -43.38 1.02
CA GLU A 95 6.30 -42.74 0.37
C GLU A 95 6.68 -41.56 -0.54
N PHE A 96 7.89 -41.01 -0.43
CA PHE A 96 8.32 -39.87 -1.27
C PHE A 96 9.42 -40.29 -2.25
N SER A 97 10.63 -40.56 -1.76
CA SER A 97 11.72 -41.09 -2.57
C SER A 97 12.89 -41.54 -1.72
N SER A 98 13.43 -42.71 -2.03
CA SER A 98 14.68 -43.23 -1.45
C SER A 98 15.94 -42.60 -2.03
N ARG A 99 15.82 -41.75 -3.07
CA ARG A 99 16.97 -41.15 -3.78
C ARG A 99 17.44 -39.83 -3.20
N LEU A 100 16.65 -39.22 -2.32
CA LEU A 100 16.96 -37.92 -1.74
C LEU A 100 17.75 -38.06 -0.45
N SER A 101 18.61 -37.08 -0.16
CA SER A 101 19.40 -37.08 1.07
C SER A 101 18.52 -36.74 2.27
N THR A 102 18.52 -37.62 3.27
CA THR A 102 17.72 -37.45 4.51
C THR A 102 18.15 -36.27 5.38
N ARG A 103 19.35 -35.73 5.15
CA ARG A 103 19.91 -34.59 5.89
C ARG A 103 19.69 -33.23 5.22
N ALA A 104 19.22 -33.19 3.98
CA ALA A 104 19.02 -31.94 3.27
C ALA A 104 17.73 -31.25 3.70
N ASN A 105 17.75 -29.92 3.61
CA ASN A 105 16.57 -29.10 3.79
C ASN A 105 15.86 -28.93 2.44
N PHE A 106 14.57 -29.26 2.39
CA PHE A 106 13.74 -29.15 1.20
C PHE A 106 12.59 -28.14 1.36
N HIS A 107 12.62 -27.35 2.43
CA HIS A 107 11.60 -26.34 2.67
C HIS A 107 11.61 -25.33 1.53
N GLY A 108 10.45 -25.08 0.94
CA GLY A 108 10.34 -24.17 -0.21
C GLY A 108 10.63 -24.84 -1.56
N CYS A 109 10.96 -26.13 -1.64
CA CYS A 109 11.18 -26.80 -2.93
C CYS A 109 9.85 -27.05 -3.65
N SER A 110 9.74 -26.56 -4.88
CA SER A 110 8.59 -26.79 -5.76
C SER A 110 8.72 -28.09 -6.57
N PRO A 111 7.64 -28.61 -7.17
CA PRO A 111 7.70 -29.72 -8.13
C PRO A 111 8.76 -29.53 -9.22
N LEU A 112 8.99 -28.29 -9.67
CA LEU A 112 10.02 -27.97 -10.66
C LEU A 112 11.45 -28.19 -10.10
N HIS A 113 11.73 -27.80 -8.87
CA HIS A 113 13.02 -28.08 -8.21
C HIS A 113 13.30 -29.59 -8.18
N TYR A 114 12.28 -30.38 -7.84
CA TYR A 114 12.39 -31.83 -7.78
C TYR A 114 12.59 -32.48 -9.15
N ALA A 115 11.87 -32.02 -10.17
CA ALA A 115 12.05 -32.50 -11.54
C ALA A 115 13.47 -32.20 -12.07
N VAL A 116 14.04 -31.05 -11.69
CA VAL A 116 15.42 -30.69 -12.05
C VAL A 116 16.44 -31.51 -11.27
N LEU A 117 16.24 -31.73 -9.97
CA LEU A 117 17.08 -32.63 -9.16
C LEU A 117 17.06 -34.07 -9.70
N ALA A 118 15.91 -34.51 -10.20
CA ALA A 118 15.75 -35.79 -10.86
C ALA A 118 16.38 -35.82 -12.26
N ASP A 119 16.91 -34.71 -12.79
CA ASP A 119 17.56 -34.62 -14.11
C ASP A 119 16.66 -35.08 -15.26
N ASP A 120 15.38 -34.66 -15.21
CA ASP A 120 14.34 -35.16 -16.09
C ASP A 120 13.70 -34.07 -16.96
N LEU A 121 14.21 -33.99 -18.20
CA LEU A 121 13.82 -32.99 -19.20
C LEU A 121 12.33 -32.99 -19.53
N HIS A 122 11.69 -34.16 -19.58
CA HIS A 122 10.29 -34.25 -20.01
C HIS A 122 9.35 -33.73 -18.92
N THR A 123 9.61 -34.05 -17.64
CA THR A 123 8.78 -33.54 -16.54
C THR A 123 8.92 -32.04 -16.39
N VAL A 124 10.14 -31.52 -16.58
CA VAL A 124 10.42 -30.09 -16.53
C VAL A 124 9.65 -29.35 -17.61
N ARG A 125 9.64 -29.84 -18.86
CA ARG A 125 8.84 -29.25 -19.94
C ARG A 125 7.34 -29.21 -19.60
N ILE A 126 6.78 -30.33 -19.14
CA ILE A 126 5.36 -30.42 -18.80
C ILE A 126 4.99 -29.45 -17.67
N LEU A 127 5.84 -29.35 -16.63
CA LEU A 127 5.61 -28.43 -15.51
C LEU A 127 5.68 -26.96 -15.96
N LEU A 128 6.66 -26.60 -16.79
CA LEU A 128 6.80 -25.24 -17.32
C LEU A 128 5.63 -24.87 -18.24
N GLU A 129 5.21 -25.77 -19.12
CA GLU A 129 4.01 -25.60 -19.96
C GLU A 129 2.73 -25.43 -19.13
N ALA A 130 2.66 -26.06 -17.95
CA ALA A 130 1.55 -25.91 -17.01
C ALA A 130 1.64 -24.67 -16.10
N GLY A 131 2.63 -23.80 -16.29
CA GLY A 131 2.77 -22.54 -15.54
C GLY A 131 3.56 -22.65 -14.24
N ALA A 132 4.47 -23.62 -14.12
CA ALA A 132 5.45 -23.63 -13.04
C ALA A 132 6.36 -22.40 -13.09
N ASP A 133 6.63 -21.79 -11.95
CA ASP A 133 7.50 -20.62 -11.80
C ASP A 133 8.98 -21.07 -11.74
N PRO A 134 9.79 -20.75 -12.76
CA PRO A 134 11.22 -21.07 -12.76
C PRO A 134 12.06 -20.16 -11.86
N LEU A 135 11.51 -19.05 -11.36
CA LEU A 135 12.18 -18.07 -10.49
C LEU A 135 11.90 -18.32 -9.01
N GLN A 136 10.97 -19.21 -8.67
CA GLN A 136 10.64 -19.54 -7.29
C GLN A 136 11.90 -20.02 -6.56
N THR A 137 12.20 -19.41 -5.41
CA THR A 137 13.35 -19.79 -4.59
C THR A 137 12.91 -20.66 -3.41
N ASN A 138 13.75 -21.61 -3.03
CA ASN A 138 13.56 -22.37 -1.81
C ASN A 138 14.02 -21.58 -0.57
N SER A 139 13.94 -22.18 0.62
CA SER A 139 14.39 -21.54 1.88
C SER A 139 15.88 -21.19 1.91
N GLN A 140 16.68 -21.75 1.01
CA GLN A 140 18.11 -21.45 0.87
C GLN A 140 18.39 -20.33 -0.14
N GLY A 141 17.36 -19.81 -0.82
CA GLY A 141 17.49 -18.79 -1.87
C GLY A 141 17.92 -19.35 -3.22
N HIS A 142 17.90 -20.68 -3.41
CA HIS A 142 18.28 -21.32 -4.65
C HIS A 142 17.09 -21.45 -5.60
N THR A 143 17.31 -21.15 -6.88
CA THR A 143 16.33 -21.38 -7.96
C THR A 143 16.49 -22.78 -8.56
N PRO A 144 15.47 -23.31 -9.26
CA PRO A 144 15.56 -24.59 -9.98
C PRO A 144 16.79 -24.69 -10.88
N ALA A 145 17.14 -23.63 -11.62
CA ALA A 145 18.28 -23.62 -12.54
C ALA A 145 19.65 -23.83 -11.85
N GLN A 146 19.77 -23.48 -10.57
CA GLN A 146 21.00 -23.70 -9.81
C GLN A 146 21.22 -25.19 -9.47
N TYR A 147 20.14 -25.98 -9.37
CA TYR A 147 20.21 -27.43 -9.18
C TYR A 147 20.48 -28.21 -10.47
N ALA A 148 20.25 -27.59 -11.63
CA ALA A 148 20.51 -28.22 -12.92
C ALA A 148 22.02 -28.40 -13.15
N LYS A 149 22.42 -29.59 -13.59
CA LYS A 149 23.77 -29.85 -14.10
C LYS A 149 24.00 -29.07 -15.40
N GLU A 150 25.27 -28.84 -15.75
CA GLU A 150 25.62 -28.22 -17.03
C GLU A 150 25.13 -29.09 -18.20
N GLY A 151 24.37 -28.49 -19.13
CA GLY A 151 23.81 -29.18 -20.28
C GLY A 151 22.44 -28.61 -20.73
N VAL A 152 21.75 -29.39 -21.56
CA VAL A 152 20.48 -29.03 -22.23
C VAL A 152 19.41 -28.55 -21.25
N LEU A 153 19.35 -29.11 -20.04
CA LEU A 153 18.36 -28.76 -19.03
C LEU A 153 18.53 -27.32 -18.54
N ARG A 154 19.77 -26.88 -18.31
CA ARG A 154 20.06 -25.52 -17.84
C ARG A 154 19.78 -24.48 -18.94
N GLU A 155 20.06 -24.81 -20.19
CA GLU A 155 19.71 -23.95 -21.34
C GLU A 155 18.20 -23.78 -21.47
N LEU A 156 17.45 -24.89 -21.35
CA LEU A 156 16.00 -24.87 -21.35
C LEU A 156 15.46 -23.99 -20.22
N LEU A 157 15.94 -24.18 -18.99
CA LEU A 157 15.47 -23.36 -17.86
C LEU A 157 15.72 -21.87 -18.09
N LYS A 158 16.88 -21.47 -18.63
CA LYS A 158 17.17 -20.06 -18.96
C LYS A 158 16.24 -19.47 -20.03
N GLU A 159 15.93 -20.25 -21.06
CA GLU A 159 14.97 -19.85 -22.09
C GLU A 159 13.58 -19.63 -21.48
N TRP A 160 13.13 -20.55 -20.64
CA TRP A 160 11.84 -20.45 -19.95
C TRP A 160 11.82 -19.39 -18.87
N GLU A 161 12.92 -19.12 -18.16
CA GLU A 161 13.06 -17.99 -17.25
C GLU A 161 12.82 -16.68 -18.00
N SER A 162 13.43 -16.53 -19.18
CA SER A 162 13.27 -15.33 -20.02
C SER A 162 11.81 -15.18 -20.50
N LYS A 163 11.20 -16.26 -21.01
CA LYS A 163 9.79 -16.27 -21.43
C LYS A 163 8.84 -16.00 -20.25
N PHE A 164 9.10 -16.58 -19.09
CA PHE A 164 8.28 -16.39 -17.90
C PHE A 164 8.33 -14.94 -17.43
N VAL A 165 9.51 -14.30 -17.41
CA VAL A 165 9.63 -12.87 -17.11
C VAL A 165 8.86 -12.03 -18.12
N GLU A 166 8.93 -12.34 -19.41
CA GLU A 166 8.15 -11.65 -20.44
C GLU A 166 6.64 -11.82 -20.24
N ASP A 167 6.17 -13.03 -19.93
CA ASP A 167 4.75 -13.32 -19.74
C ASP A 167 4.22 -12.77 -18.41
N GLN A 168 5.03 -12.71 -17.36
CA GLN A 168 4.72 -11.96 -16.14
C GLN A 168 4.55 -10.48 -16.47
N LYS A 169 5.52 -9.87 -17.16
CA LYS A 169 5.42 -8.46 -17.59
C LYS A 169 4.18 -8.20 -18.46
N LYS A 170 3.81 -9.12 -19.36
CA LYS A 170 2.57 -9.02 -20.16
C LYS A 170 1.32 -9.10 -19.29
N ARG A 171 1.22 -10.09 -18.40
CA ARG A 171 0.09 -10.24 -17.47
C ARG A 171 -0.08 -9.00 -16.60
N GLU A 172 0.99 -8.52 -15.99
CA GLU A 172 0.95 -7.28 -15.23
C GLU A 172 0.54 -6.09 -16.09
N ALA A 173 1.02 -5.99 -17.34
CA ALA A 173 0.61 -4.92 -18.25
C ALA A 173 -0.89 -5.00 -18.61
N GLU A 174 -1.46 -6.19 -18.74
CA GLU A 174 -2.90 -6.40 -18.93
C GLU A 174 -3.71 -6.00 -17.69
N GLU A 175 -3.25 -6.38 -16.49
CA GLU A 175 -3.87 -5.94 -15.23
C GLU A 175 -3.84 -4.42 -15.07
N ARG A 176 -2.70 -3.78 -15.39
CA ARG A 176 -2.56 -2.32 -15.40
C ARG A 176 -3.54 -1.66 -16.39
N ARG A 177 -3.81 -2.29 -17.54
CA ARG A 177 -4.83 -1.81 -18.50
C ARG A 177 -6.24 -1.97 -17.96
N ARG A 178 -6.51 -3.06 -17.24
CA ARG A 178 -7.82 -3.35 -16.65
C ARG A 178 -8.14 -2.44 -15.48
N PHE A 179 -7.15 -2.16 -14.64
CA PHE A 179 -7.28 -1.33 -13.44
C PHE A 179 -6.27 -0.17 -13.47
N PRO A 180 -6.61 0.93 -14.17
CA PRO A 180 -5.71 2.07 -14.29
C PRO A 180 -5.40 2.67 -12.91
N LEU A 181 -4.14 3.07 -12.74
CA LEU A 181 -3.59 3.62 -11.49
C LEU A 181 -4.43 4.80 -10.95
N GLU A 182 -4.98 5.63 -11.84
CA GLU A 182 -5.84 6.75 -11.48
C GLU A 182 -7.11 6.33 -10.73
N GLN A 183 -7.71 5.20 -11.09
CA GLN A 183 -8.91 4.69 -10.43
C GLN A 183 -8.57 4.18 -9.03
N ARG A 184 -7.48 3.41 -8.90
CA ARG A 184 -6.97 2.90 -7.62
C ARG A 184 -6.67 4.04 -6.64
N LEU A 185 -6.07 5.13 -7.12
CA LEU A 185 -5.79 6.32 -6.31
C LEU A 185 -7.07 7.07 -5.93
N LYS A 186 -8.05 7.19 -6.84
CA LYS A 186 -9.34 7.86 -6.59
C LYS A 186 -10.21 7.16 -5.54
N GLU A 187 -10.07 5.85 -5.34
CA GLU A 187 -10.79 5.13 -4.28
C GLU A 187 -10.39 5.59 -2.87
N HIS A 188 -9.13 5.96 -2.68
CA HIS A 188 -8.58 6.31 -1.37
C HIS A 188 -8.38 7.80 -1.14
N ILE A 189 -8.20 8.56 -2.23
CA ILE A 189 -7.91 9.99 -2.24
C ILE A 189 -9.15 10.75 -2.72
N ILE A 190 -9.61 11.67 -1.87
CA ILE A 190 -10.75 12.53 -2.19
C ILE A 190 -10.23 13.76 -2.92
N GLY A 191 -10.77 14.01 -4.12
CA GLY A 191 -10.42 15.17 -4.92
C GLY A 191 -9.04 15.06 -5.59
N GLN A 192 -8.43 16.21 -5.85
CA GLN A 192 -7.06 16.33 -6.40
C GLN A 192 -6.83 15.56 -7.72
N THR A 193 -7.83 15.53 -8.59
CA THR A 193 -7.78 14.77 -9.86
C THR A 193 -6.62 15.19 -10.76
N ALA A 194 -6.26 16.47 -10.78
CA ALA A 194 -5.10 16.96 -11.51
C ALA A 194 -3.79 16.33 -11.00
N ALA A 195 -3.59 16.29 -9.68
CA ALA A 195 -2.40 15.69 -9.08
C ALA A 195 -2.33 14.17 -9.35
N ILE A 196 -3.47 13.47 -9.25
CA ILE A 196 -3.57 12.05 -9.57
C ILE A 196 -3.13 11.80 -11.02
N ASN A 197 -3.66 12.56 -11.97
CA ASN A 197 -3.34 12.37 -13.39
C ASN A 197 -1.86 12.66 -13.71
N THR A 198 -1.25 13.68 -13.12
CA THR A 198 0.17 14.01 -13.33
C THR A 198 1.09 12.91 -12.79
N VAL A 199 0.82 12.40 -11.58
CA VAL A 199 1.63 11.33 -11.00
C VAL A 199 1.41 10.01 -11.73
N ALA A 200 0.16 9.69 -12.08
CA ALA A 200 -0.14 8.47 -12.81
C ALA A 200 0.47 8.47 -14.22
N SER A 201 0.48 9.61 -14.92
CA SER A 201 1.12 9.71 -16.24
C SER A 201 2.63 9.56 -16.17
N ALA A 202 3.29 10.12 -15.14
CA ALA A 202 4.72 9.98 -14.92
C ALA A 202 5.12 8.55 -14.52
N ILE A 203 4.37 7.90 -13.64
CA ILE A 203 4.59 6.49 -13.28
C ILE A 203 4.37 5.59 -14.50
N ARG A 204 3.30 5.83 -15.28
CA ARG A 204 3.03 5.08 -16.52
C ARG A 204 4.16 5.23 -17.53
N ARG A 205 4.76 6.41 -17.66
CA ARG A 205 5.93 6.63 -18.51
C ARG A 205 7.09 5.74 -18.03
N LYS A 206 7.39 5.73 -16.73
CA LYS A 206 8.44 4.90 -16.16
C LYS A 206 8.22 3.41 -16.35
N GLU A 207 7.03 2.91 -16.00
CA GLU A 207 6.70 1.47 -16.11
C GLU A 207 6.78 0.95 -17.56
N ASN A 208 6.51 1.81 -18.54
CA ASN A 208 6.57 1.44 -19.96
C ASN A 208 7.92 1.78 -20.63
N GLY A 209 8.93 2.21 -19.86
CA GLY A 209 10.26 2.54 -20.39
C GLY A 209 10.34 3.85 -21.19
N TRP A 210 9.32 4.72 -21.12
CA TRP A 210 9.33 6.06 -21.72
C TRP A 210 9.89 7.10 -20.74
N TYR A 211 11.00 6.77 -20.08
CA TYR A 211 11.70 7.64 -19.14
C TYR A 211 13.21 7.51 -19.33
N ASP A 212 13.94 8.44 -18.73
CA ASP A 212 15.39 8.38 -18.71
C ASP A 212 15.85 7.37 -17.64
N GLU A 213 16.43 6.24 -18.06
CA GLU A 213 16.90 5.18 -17.16
C GLU A 213 18.10 5.60 -16.31
N GLU A 214 18.80 6.68 -16.65
CA GLU A 214 19.95 7.16 -15.88
C GLU A 214 19.54 8.00 -14.66
N HIS A 215 18.36 8.60 -14.70
CA HIS A 215 17.89 9.56 -13.69
C HIS A 215 16.64 9.05 -12.97
N PRO A 216 16.58 9.17 -11.63
CA PRO A 216 15.40 8.73 -10.89
C PRO A 216 14.20 9.65 -11.12
N LEU A 217 12.99 9.15 -10.87
CA LEU A 217 11.78 9.99 -10.92
C LEU A 217 11.68 10.85 -9.67
N VAL A 218 11.65 12.16 -9.86
CA VAL A 218 11.58 13.17 -8.82
C VAL A 218 10.31 14.01 -8.97
N PHE A 219 9.49 14.03 -7.92
CA PHE A 219 8.29 14.85 -7.83
C PHE A 219 8.43 15.92 -6.76
N LEU A 220 7.91 17.13 -7.03
CA LEU A 220 7.74 18.18 -6.02
C LEU A 220 6.27 18.48 -5.80
N PHE A 221 5.77 18.19 -4.61
CA PHE A 221 4.39 18.41 -4.21
C PHE A 221 4.23 19.74 -3.49
N LEU A 222 3.52 20.68 -4.11
CA LEU A 222 3.24 22.00 -3.59
C LEU A 222 1.78 22.12 -3.13
N GLY A 223 1.55 22.77 -1.99
CA GLY A 223 0.20 23.01 -1.48
C GLY A 223 0.18 23.44 -0.02
N SER A 224 -1.00 23.71 0.53
CA SER A 224 -1.14 24.04 1.95
C SER A 224 -0.94 22.82 2.86
N SER A 225 -0.64 23.11 4.14
CA SER A 225 -0.52 22.06 5.14
C SER A 225 -1.83 21.31 5.30
N GLY A 226 -1.77 20.00 5.49
CA GLY A 226 -2.96 19.20 5.72
C GLY A 226 -3.84 18.94 4.49
N ILE A 227 -3.44 19.35 3.28
CA ILE A 227 -4.20 19.05 2.04
C ILE A 227 -4.10 17.57 1.60
N GLY A 228 -3.26 16.77 2.26
CA GLY A 228 -3.16 15.33 2.02
C GLY A 228 -1.98 14.87 1.17
N ARG A 229 -0.97 15.73 0.91
CA ARG A 229 0.27 15.36 0.20
C ARG A 229 0.88 14.05 0.70
N ARG A 230 1.04 13.91 2.02
CA ARG A 230 1.58 12.69 2.65
C ARG A 230 0.70 11.46 2.49
N ARG A 231 -0.61 11.64 2.52
CA ARG A 231 -1.56 10.55 2.31
C ARG A 231 -1.50 10.11 0.84
N PHE A 232 -1.38 11.07 -0.07
CA PHE A 232 -1.20 10.81 -1.49
C PHE A 232 0.06 9.98 -1.73
N THR A 233 1.22 10.36 -1.18
CA THR A 233 2.47 9.62 -1.39
C THR A 233 2.42 8.19 -0.86
N HIS A 234 1.87 8.00 0.34
CA HIS A 234 1.68 6.67 0.90
C HIS A 234 0.77 5.81 0.02
N GLN A 235 -0.36 6.36 -0.44
CA GLN A 235 -1.29 5.67 -1.34
C GLN A 235 -0.67 5.39 -2.71
N SER A 236 0.13 6.30 -3.26
CA SER A 236 0.90 6.06 -4.49
C SER A 236 1.89 4.93 -4.31
N CYS A 237 2.59 4.85 -3.17
CA CYS A 237 3.48 3.73 -2.87
C CYS A 237 2.70 2.41 -2.81
N THR A 238 1.59 2.34 -2.08
CA THR A 238 0.75 1.12 -2.02
C THR A 238 0.18 0.74 -3.38
N ALA A 239 -0.18 1.73 -4.21
CA ALA A 239 -0.72 1.47 -5.53
C ALA A 239 0.35 0.97 -6.52
N VAL A 240 1.58 1.50 -6.46
CA VAL A 240 2.70 1.06 -7.30
C VAL A 240 3.28 -0.27 -6.82
N GLY A 241 3.35 -0.50 -5.51
CA GLY A 241 4.04 -1.64 -4.92
C GLY A 241 3.44 -3.00 -5.28
N GLY A 242 2.11 -3.14 -5.36
CA GLY A 242 1.51 -4.44 -5.66
C GLY A 242 2.01 -5.55 -4.72
N GLU A 243 2.37 -6.71 -5.27
CA GLU A 243 2.97 -7.86 -4.57
C GLU A 243 4.43 -7.64 -4.14
N PHE A 244 5.11 -6.62 -4.70
CA PHE A 244 6.44 -6.24 -4.29
C PHE A 244 6.33 -5.27 -3.11
N ASN A 245 6.96 -5.62 -2.00
CA ASN A 245 7.05 -4.79 -0.82
C ASN A 245 7.97 -3.59 -1.10
N THR A 246 7.55 -2.65 -1.95
CA THR A 246 8.30 -1.42 -2.26
C THR A 246 8.47 -0.66 -0.95
N GLY A 247 9.72 -0.60 -0.45
CA GLY A 247 10.01 0.08 0.81
C GLY A 247 9.51 1.51 0.76
N PHE A 248 8.62 1.89 1.69
CA PHE A 248 8.24 3.29 1.89
C PHE A 248 9.20 3.92 2.89
N ILE A 249 10.02 4.86 2.41
CA ILE A 249 11.00 5.57 3.24
C ILE A 249 10.46 6.99 3.46
N ARG A 250 10.24 7.38 4.72
CA ARG A 250 9.87 8.75 5.07
C ARG A 250 10.99 9.41 5.84
N MET A 251 11.39 10.60 5.38
CA MET A 251 12.37 11.47 6.03
C MET A 251 11.74 12.84 6.27
N ASP A 252 11.77 13.30 7.52
CA ASP A 252 11.30 14.65 7.87
C ASP A 252 12.46 15.63 7.72
N MET A 253 12.35 16.58 6.80
CA MET A 253 13.41 17.56 6.53
C MET A 253 13.53 18.61 7.63
N SER A 254 12.54 18.70 8.53
CA SER A 254 12.63 19.52 9.73
C SER A 254 13.71 19.03 10.70
N GLU A 255 14.11 17.76 10.64
CA GLU A 255 15.20 17.17 11.44
C GLU A 255 16.60 17.44 10.87
N PHE A 256 16.68 18.13 9.72
CA PHE A 256 17.94 18.44 9.01
C PHE A 256 18.09 19.94 8.78
N GLN A 257 17.71 20.74 9.78
CA GLN A 257 17.80 22.20 9.73
C GLN A 257 19.23 22.67 9.95
N GLU A 258 19.99 21.94 10.75
CA GLU A 258 21.36 22.31 11.10
C GLU A 258 22.41 21.54 10.31
N LYS A 259 23.56 22.19 10.08
CA LYS A 259 24.68 21.60 9.32
C LYS A 259 25.18 20.28 9.89
N HIS A 260 25.19 20.13 11.21
CA HIS A 260 25.69 18.92 11.86
C HIS A 260 24.70 17.73 11.75
N GLU A 261 23.42 17.99 11.50
CA GLU A 261 22.39 16.97 11.27
C GLU A 261 22.47 16.37 9.86
N VAL A 262 23.03 17.11 8.90
CA VAL A 262 23.27 16.65 7.52
C VAL A 262 24.12 15.38 7.49
N ALA A 263 25.07 15.23 8.42
CA ALA A 263 25.88 14.03 8.54
C ALA A 263 25.02 12.77 8.84
N LYS A 264 23.88 12.90 9.52
CA LYS A 264 22.96 11.76 9.77
C LYS A 264 22.28 11.27 8.48
N PHE A 265 22.17 12.14 7.46
CA PHE A 265 21.50 11.83 6.20
C PHE A 265 22.29 10.78 5.37
N ILE A 266 23.59 11.05 5.15
CA ILE A 266 24.51 10.18 4.39
C ILE A 266 25.40 9.30 5.24
N GLY A 267 25.65 9.66 6.50
CA GLY A 267 26.60 9.02 7.41
C GLY A 267 27.76 9.96 7.77
N SER A 268 28.22 9.90 9.03
CA SER A 268 29.42 10.64 9.46
C SER A 268 30.66 10.15 8.71
N PRO A 269 31.60 11.04 8.33
CA PRO A 269 32.87 10.63 7.73
C PRO A 269 33.75 9.83 8.71
N PRO A 270 34.76 9.07 8.22
CA PRO A 270 35.64 8.28 9.06
C PRO A 270 36.35 9.15 10.09
N GLY A 271 36.31 8.73 11.36
CA GLY A 271 36.91 9.45 12.50
C GLY A 271 35.90 10.25 13.35
N TYR A 272 34.63 10.31 12.97
CA TYR A 272 33.57 10.96 13.75
C TYR A 272 32.61 9.93 14.40
N VAL A 273 32.00 10.32 15.52
CA VAL A 273 30.99 9.49 16.22
C VAL A 273 29.81 9.23 15.27
N GLY A 274 29.35 7.97 15.22
CA GLY A 274 28.27 7.53 14.31
C GLY A 274 28.74 7.05 12.93
N HIS A 275 30.05 7.02 12.66
CA HIS A 275 30.60 6.46 11.41
C HIS A 275 30.20 4.99 11.19
N GLU A 276 30.10 4.19 12.26
CA GLU A 276 29.72 2.77 12.18
C GLU A 276 28.28 2.56 11.71
N GLU A 277 27.35 3.47 12.06
CA GLU A 277 25.91 3.31 11.87
C GLU A 277 25.45 3.55 10.42
N GLY A 278 26.24 4.28 9.62
CA GLY A 278 25.90 4.69 8.24
C GLY A 278 24.79 5.73 8.18
N GLY A 279 24.49 6.25 6.99
CA GLY A 279 23.40 7.21 6.79
C GLY A 279 22.01 6.63 6.93
N GLN A 280 21.07 7.43 7.42
CA GLN A 280 19.66 7.01 7.55
C GLN A 280 18.99 6.73 6.21
N LEU A 281 19.33 7.49 5.18
CA LEU A 281 18.80 7.30 3.82
C LEU A 281 19.56 6.19 3.10
N THR A 282 20.89 6.21 3.15
CA THR A 282 21.76 5.25 2.46
C THR A 282 21.52 3.82 2.94
N LYS A 283 21.33 3.60 4.25
CA LYS A 283 21.03 2.26 4.78
C LYS A 283 19.71 1.70 4.22
N ARG A 284 18.65 2.50 4.21
CA ARG A 284 17.33 2.06 3.74
C ARG A 284 17.26 1.87 2.22
N LEU A 285 17.92 2.74 1.45
CA LEU A 285 18.02 2.57 0.01
C LEU A 285 18.88 1.36 -0.39
N ARG A 286 19.86 0.99 0.45
CA ARG A 286 20.63 -0.25 0.25
C ARG A 286 19.79 -1.51 0.46
N GLU A 287 18.86 -1.48 1.40
CA GLU A 287 17.91 -2.58 1.65
C GLU A 287 16.85 -2.66 0.53
N CYS A 288 16.40 -1.51 0.02
CA CYS A 288 15.38 -1.41 -1.02
C CYS A 288 15.74 -0.33 -2.05
N PRO A 289 16.42 -0.67 -3.17
CA PRO A 289 16.81 0.31 -4.19
C PRO A 289 15.61 0.88 -4.97
N ASN A 290 14.50 0.13 -5.05
CA ASN A 290 13.28 0.53 -5.77
C ASN A 290 12.24 1.16 -4.83
N ALA A 291 12.70 1.78 -3.75
CA ALA A 291 11.86 2.38 -2.72
C ALA A 291 11.19 3.67 -3.20
N VAL A 292 10.03 3.98 -2.60
CA VAL A 292 9.41 5.31 -2.68
C VAL A 292 9.89 6.13 -1.48
N VAL A 293 10.65 7.19 -1.76
CA VAL A 293 11.25 8.05 -0.74
C VAL A 293 10.47 9.36 -0.63
N LEU A 294 9.94 9.64 0.54
CA LEU A 294 9.24 10.88 0.88
C LEU A 294 10.16 11.80 1.68
N PHE A 295 10.50 12.97 1.10
CA PHE A 295 11.10 14.09 1.80
C PHE A 295 10.00 15.08 2.22
N ASP A 296 9.64 15.05 3.50
CA ASP A 296 8.58 15.87 4.09
C ASP A 296 9.12 17.27 4.43
N GLU A 297 8.42 18.33 4.05
CA GLU A 297 8.76 19.73 4.38
C GLU A 297 10.17 20.17 3.95
N VAL A 298 10.54 19.90 2.68
CA VAL A 298 11.88 20.20 2.12
C VAL A 298 12.26 21.68 2.18
N ASP A 299 11.28 22.58 2.33
CA ASP A 299 11.52 24.00 2.55
C ASP A 299 12.27 24.32 3.85
N LYS A 300 12.24 23.42 4.84
CA LYS A 300 12.94 23.61 6.10
C LYS A 300 14.36 23.04 6.11
N ALA A 301 14.76 22.32 5.06
CA ALA A 301 16.06 21.66 5.01
C ALA A 301 17.22 22.66 4.93
N HIS A 302 18.36 22.30 5.52
CA HIS A 302 19.60 23.04 5.31
C HIS A 302 20.06 22.97 3.84
N PRO A 303 20.65 24.04 3.25
CA PRO A 303 21.11 24.04 1.86
C PRO A 303 22.12 22.93 1.51
N ASP A 304 22.89 22.45 2.49
CA ASP A 304 23.85 21.34 2.27
C ASP A 304 23.13 20.01 1.99
N VAL A 305 21.93 19.79 2.54
CA VAL A 305 21.10 18.61 2.21
C VAL A 305 20.66 18.67 0.74
N LEU A 306 20.27 19.86 0.28
CA LEU A 306 19.88 20.07 -1.13
C LEU A 306 21.06 19.80 -2.08
N THR A 307 22.30 20.08 -1.66
CA THR A 307 23.49 19.72 -2.45
C THR A 307 23.62 18.21 -2.66
N ILE A 308 23.38 17.44 -1.60
CA ILE A 308 23.44 15.98 -1.66
C ILE A 308 22.29 15.45 -2.54
N MET A 309 21.10 16.04 -2.44
CA MET A 309 19.96 15.69 -3.27
C MET A 309 20.20 15.98 -4.76
N LEU A 310 20.90 17.08 -5.10
CA LEU A 310 21.30 17.36 -6.48
C LEU A 310 22.10 16.21 -7.08
N GLN A 311 23.13 15.74 -6.37
CA GLN A 311 23.92 14.60 -6.84
C GLN A 311 23.05 13.35 -7.04
N LEU A 312 22.13 13.10 -6.10
CA LEU A 312 21.22 11.96 -6.18
C LEU A 312 20.27 12.04 -7.38
N PHE A 313 19.74 13.22 -7.69
CA PHE A 313 18.81 13.42 -8.80
C PHE A 313 19.53 13.47 -10.16
N ASP A 314 20.82 13.80 -10.17
CA ASP A 314 21.65 13.88 -11.38
C ASP A 314 22.24 12.52 -11.76
N GLU A 315 22.88 11.83 -10.82
CA GLU A 315 23.63 10.61 -11.12
C GLU A 315 22.82 9.34 -10.81
N GLY A 316 21.67 9.49 -10.15
CA GLY A 316 20.92 8.36 -9.60
C GLY A 316 21.72 7.57 -8.57
N ARG A 317 22.75 8.17 -7.97
CA ARG A 317 23.72 7.52 -7.10
C ARG A 317 23.95 8.34 -5.84
N LEU A 318 24.19 7.65 -4.73
CA LEU A 318 24.51 8.26 -3.44
C LEU A 318 25.72 7.58 -2.82
N THR A 319 26.68 8.38 -2.35
CA THR A 319 27.85 7.91 -1.60
C THR A 319 27.60 8.04 -0.10
N ASP A 320 27.74 6.93 0.62
CA ASP A 320 27.73 6.89 2.08
C ASP A 320 29.01 7.53 2.64
N GLY A 321 29.00 7.96 3.91
CA GLY A 321 30.18 8.48 4.61
C GLY A 321 31.37 7.51 4.64
N LYS A 322 31.11 6.21 4.44
CA LYS A 322 32.12 5.13 4.29
C LYS A 322 32.71 5.02 2.88
N GLY A 323 32.28 5.82 1.91
CA GLY A 323 32.68 5.75 0.51
C GLY A 323 31.99 4.66 -0.31
N LYS A 324 30.95 4.01 0.23
CA LYS A 324 30.16 3.01 -0.49
C LYS A 324 29.10 3.71 -1.36
N THR A 325 29.11 3.45 -2.65
CA THR A 325 28.13 3.96 -3.62
C THR A 325 26.88 3.07 -3.63
N ILE A 326 25.71 3.70 -3.77
CA ILE A 326 24.41 3.04 -3.88
C ILE A 326 23.72 3.58 -5.13
N GLU A 327 23.24 2.69 -5.99
CA GLU A 327 22.48 3.04 -7.19
C GLU A 327 20.99 3.02 -6.88
N CYS A 328 20.30 4.13 -7.16
CA CYS A 328 18.91 4.38 -6.81
C CYS A 328 18.10 4.87 -8.03
N LYS A 329 18.49 4.45 -9.25
CA LYS A 329 17.85 4.87 -10.51
C LYS A 329 16.36 4.51 -10.57
N ASP A 330 16.01 3.36 -10.02
CA ASP A 330 14.64 2.85 -9.97
C ASP A 330 13.82 3.38 -8.79
N ALA A 331 14.41 4.17 -7.89
CA ALA A 331 13.66 4.81 -6.80
C ALA A 331 12.71 5.89 -7.33
N ILE A 332 11.68 6.19 -6.55
CA ILE A 332 10.78 7.32 -6.78
C ILE A 332 10.94 8.29 -5.61
N PHE A 333 11.41 9.50 -5.89
CA PHE A 333 11.58 10.55 -4.90
C PHE A 333 10.39 11.50 -4.94
N ILE A 334 9.77 11.73 -3.79
CA ILE A 334 8.68 12.68 -3.64
C ILE A 334 9.05 13.68 -2.55
N MET A 335 9.15 14.94 -2.94
CA MET A 335 9.37 16.05 -2.03
C MET A 335 8.05 16.75 -1.77
N THR A 336 7.83 17.22 -0.54
CA THR A 336 6.68 18.06 -0.22
C THR A 336 7.13 19.41 0.30
N SER A 337 6.49 20.47 -0.15
CA SER A 337 6.79 21.83 0.32
C SER A 337 5.54 22.69 0.47
N ASN A 338 5.54 23.52 1.51
CA ASN A 338 4.49 24.53 1.76
C ASN A 338 4.75 25.87 1.05
N VAL A 339 5.83 25.98 0.28
CA VAL A 339 6.19 27.19 -0.47
C VAL A 339 5.10 27.51 -1.51
N ALA A 340 4.81 28.80 -1.68
CA ALA A 340 3.76 29.34 -2.56
C ALA A 340 2.33 28.85 -2.24
N SER A 341 2.10 28.29 -1.04
CA SER A 341 0.79 27.72 -0.70
C SER A 341 -0.34 28.76 -0.65
N GLU A 342 -0.04 29.99 -0.21
CA GLU A 342 -1.02 31.09 -0.16
C GLU A 342 -1.44 31.53 -1.56
N ASP A 343 -0.48 31.75 -2.46
CA ASP A 343 -0.73 32.14 -3.84
C ASP A 343 -1.52 31.07 -4.60
N ILE A 344 -1.11 29.80 -4.45
CA ILE A 344 -1.83 28.66 -5.04
C ILE A 344 -3.27 28.63 -4.53
N ALA A 345 -3.47 28.86 -3.23
CA ALA A 345 -4.79 28.81 -2.63
C ALA A 345 -5.69 29.97 -3.11
N HIS A 346 -5.16 31.19 -3.18
CA HIS A 346 -5.89 32.36 -3.68
C HIS A 346 -6.28 32.19 -5.15
N HIS A 347 -5.34 31.77 -6.00
CA HIS A 347 -5.60 31.53 -7.41
C HIS A 347 -6.61 30.39 -7.63
N ALA A 348 -6.53 29.31 -6.84
CA ALA A 348 -7.50 28.23 -6.88
C ALA A 348 -8.92 28.69 -6.52
N LEU A 349 -9.07 29.59 -5.55
CA LEU A 349 -10.37 30.18 -5.19
C LEU A 349 -10.92 31.05 -6.33
N GLN A 350 -10.07 31.82 -7.01
CA GLN A 350 -10.45 32.60 -8.19
C GLN A 350 -10.94 31.71 -9.32
N LEU A 351 -10.15 30.71 -9.72
CA LEU A 351 -10.53 29.76 -10.78
C LEU A 351 -11.88 29.07 -10.51
N ARG A 352 -12.18 28.78 -9.24
CA ARG A 352 -13.45 28.18 -8.84
C ARG A 352 -14.61 29.16 -8.93
N LYS A 353 -14.42 30.41 -8.53
CA LYS A 353 -15.44 31.46 -8.69
C LYS A 353 -15.76 31.65 -10.17
N ASP A 354 -14.73 31.70 -11.00
CA ASP A 354 -14.89 31.85 -12.46
C ASP A 354 -15.61 30.63 -13.06
N ALA A 355 -15.23 29.42 -12.66
CA ALA A 355 -15.91 28.20 -13.09
C ALA A 355 -17.39 28.17 -12.66
N GLN A 356 -17.72 28.64 -11.46
CA GLN A 356 -19.11 28.75 -10.99
C GLN A 356 -19.91 29.78 -11.80
N VAL A 357 -19.32 30.94 -12.09
CA VAL A 357 -19.95 31.98 -12.93
C VAL A 357 -20.18 31.44 -14.34
N GLN A 358 -19.19 30.76 -14.93
CA GLN A 358 -19.33 30.12 -16.24
C GLN A 358 -20.41 29.04 -16.24
N ASN A 359 -20.47 28.22 -15.18
CA ASN A 359 -21.48 27.17 -15.10
C ASN A 359 -22.90 27.77 -14.94
N LYS A 360 -23.05 28.84 -14.15
CA LYS A 360 -24.31 29.60 -14.05
C LYS A 360 -24.73 30.21 -15.39
N ARG A 361 -23.77 30.75 -16.17
CA ARG A 361 -24.02 31.27 -17.52
C ARG A 361 -24.45 30.17 -18.49
N ARG A 362 -23.75 29.03 -18.50
CA ARG A 362 -24.11 27.87 -19.35
C ARG A 362 -25.47 27.28 -19.01
N LEU A 363 -25.82 27.23 -17.72
CA LEU A 363 -27.13 26.78 -17.26
C LEU A 363 -28.24 27.75 -17.72
N ALA A 364 -27.97 29.05 -17.75
CA ALA A 364 -28.91 30.04 -18.27
C ALA A 364 -29.09 29.95 -19.80
N GLU A 365 -28.11 29.39 -20.52
CA GLU A 365 -28.10 29.25 -21.98
C GLU A 365 -28.61 27.88 -22.48
N ASN A 366 -29.09 26.98 -21.61
CA ASN A 366 -29.64 25.65 -21.95
C ASN A 366 -28.74 24.79 -22.86
N LEU A 367 -27.41 24.85 -22.70
CA LEU A 367 -26.47 23.99 -23.41
C LEU A 367 -26.36 22.63 -22.69
N GLU A 368 -26.80 21.54 -23.33
CA GLU A 368 -26.87 20.16 -22.81
C GLU A 368 -25.52 19.48 -22.52
N ASP A 369 -24.41 20.21 -22.38
CA ASP A 369 -23.07 19.69 -22.06
C ASP A 369 -22.80 19.71 -20.53
N VAL A 370 -23.73 19.21 -19.73
CA VAL A 370 -23.77 19.39 -18.26
C VAL A 370 -22.78 18.49 -17.47
N GLN A 371 -22.03 17.60 -18.13
CA GLN A 371 -21.21 16.58 -17.43
C GLN A 371 -19.69 16.67 -17.57
N LYS A 372 -19.13 17.79 -18.06
CA LYS A 372 -17.70 18.02 -17.84
C LYS A 372 -17.50 18.63 -16.45
N THR A 373 -17.24 17.77 -15.46
CA THR A 373 -16.68 18.18 -14.16
C THR A 373 -15.55 19.17 -14.45
N SER A 374 -15.74 20.44 -14.08
CA SER A 374 -14.78 21.51 -14.33
C SER A 374 -13.46 21.17 -13.62
N GLN A 375 -12.58 20.46 -14.32
CA GLN A 375 -11.26 20.13 -13.83
C GLN A 375 -10.49 21.43 -13.77
N VAL A 376 -10.39 22.00 -12.57
CA VAL A 376 -9.65 23.23 -12.35
C VAL A 376 -8.16 22.89 -12.43
N THR A 377 -7.54 23.23 -13.54
CA THR A 377 -6.09 23.12 -13.74
C THR A 377 -5.45 24.49 -13.60
N ILE A 378 -4.28 24.52 -12.96
CA ILE A 378 -3.48 25.74 -12.88
C ILE A 378 -2.97 26.11 -14.28
N SER A 379 -3.19 27.35 -14.70
CA SER A 379 -2.73 27.90 -15.98
C SER A 379 -1.20 27.92 -16.06
N LYS A 380 -0.66 27.75 -17.27
CA LYS A 380 0.80 27.78 -17.50
C LYS A 380 1.40 29.14 -17.09
N GLN A 381 0.70 30.24 -17.40
CA GLN A 381 1.10 31.60 -17.03
C GLN A 381 1.33 31.75 -15.52
N PHE A 382 0.40 31.27 -14.68
CA PHE A 382 0.54 31.35 -13.23
C PHE A 382 1.75 30.56 -12.70
N LYS A 383 2.08 29.42 -13.34
CA LYS A 383 3.25 28.62 -12.96
C LYS A 383 4.56 29.37 -13.23
N GLU A 384 4.66 30.02 -14.39
CA GLU A 384 5.87 30.72 -14.83
C GLU A 384 6.05 32.08 -14.16
N GLU A 385 4.96 32.86 -14.01
CA GLU A 385 5.02 34.23 -13.50
C GLU A 385 5.03 34.32 -11.97
N VAL A 386 4.35 33.40 -11.27
CA VAL A 386 4.16 33.49 -9.82
C VAL A 386 4.95 32.41 -9.10
N ILE A 387 4.73 31.15 -9.44
CA ILE A 387 5.31 30.03 -8.69
C ILE A 387 6.82 29.93 -8.91
N GLN A 388 7.28 30.00 -10.16
CA GLN A 388 8.69 29.80 -10.48
C GLN A 388 9.62 30.82 -9.78
N PRO A 389 9.32 32.13 -9.74
CA PRO A 389 10.12 33.09 -8.98
C PRO A 389 10.17 32.80 -7.48
N ILE A 390 9.04 32.39 -6.88
CA ILE A 390 8.98 32.06 -5.45
C ILE A 390 9.87 30.84 -5.14
N LEU A 391 9.80 29.81 -5.97
CA LEU A 391 10.63 28.61 -5.82
C LEU A 391 12.12 28.95 -5.97
N LYS A 392 12.48 29.76 -6.97
CA LYS A 392 13.87 30.21 -7.17
C LYS A 392 14.40 30.99 -5.98
N ALA A 393 13.61 31.92 -5.45
CA ALA A 393 13.98 32.72 -4.28
C ALA A 393 14.18 31.84 -3.04
N HIS A 394 13.34 30.82 -2.86
CA HIS A 394 13.40 29.93 -1.72
C HIS A 394 14.60 28.97 -1.77
N PHE A 395 14.75 28.21 -2.86
CA PHE A 395 15.81 27.20 -2.96
C PHE A 395 17.18 27.79 -3.29
N ARG A 396 17.25 29.05 -3.77
CA ARG A 396 18.48 29.82 -4.08
C ARG A 396 19.42 29.15 -5.09
N ARG A 397 19.00 28.03 -5.69
CA ARG A 397 19.76 27.20 -6.63
C ARG A 397 18.84 26.77 -7.75
N ASP A 398 18.99 27.45 -8.88
CA ASP A 398 18.16 27.21 -10.07
C ASP A 398 18.35 25.79 -10.63
N GLU A 399 19.55 25.21 -10.44
CA GLU A 399 19.88 23.84 -10.84
C GLU A 399 18.92 22.82 -10.21
N PHE A 400 18.51 23.02 -8.96
CA PHE A 400 17.63 22.09 -8.25
C PHE A 400 16.26 21.96 -8.91
N LEU A 401 15.71 23.07 -9.41
CA LEU A 401 14.41 23.04 -10.11
C LEU A 401 14.51 22.36 -11.47
N GLY A 402 15.66 22.42 -12.12
CA GLY A 402 15.90 21.76 -13.41
C GLY A 402 15.96 20.23 -13.33
N ARG A 403 16.20 19.67 -12.13
CA ARG A 403 16.30 18.22 -11.90
C ARG A 403 15.00 17.57 -11.45
N ILE A 404 13.96 18.37 -11.21
CA ILE A 404 12.64 17.86 -10.83
C ILE A 404 11.87 17.54 -12.11
N ASN A 405 11.43 16.28 -12.27
CA ASN A 405 10.71 15.86 -13.46
C ASN A 405 9.33 16.52 -13.55
N GLU A 406 8.57 16.52 -12.45
CA GLU A 406 7.20 17.03 -12.43
C GLU A 406 6.88 17.76 -11.11
N ILE A 407 6.32 18.96 -11.23
CA ILE A 407 5.78 19.72 -10.08
C ILE A 407 4.27 19.49 -10.00
N VAL A 408 3.83 18.95 -8.88
CA VAL A 408 2.44 18.56 -8.63
C VAL A 408 1.80 19.56 -7.65
N TYR A 409 0.69 20.14 -8.08
CA TYR A 409 -0.01 21.17 -7.32
C TYR A 409 -1.26 20.60 -6.65
N PHE A 410 -1.33 20.78 -5.33
CA PHE A 410 -2.48 20.42 -4.52
C PHE A 410 -3.31 21.66 -4.26
N LEU A 411 -4.55 21.63 -4.73
CA LEU A 411 -5.48 22.74 -4.59
C LEU A 411 -6.24 22.63 -3.25
N PRO A 412 -6.68 23.74 -2.64
CA PRO A 412 -7.63 23.71 -1.53
C PRO A 412 -8.84 22.82 -1.82
N PHE A 413 -9.48 22.19 -0.84
CA PHE A 413 -10.68 21.37 -1.11
C PHE A 413 -11.89 22.23 -1.50
N CYS A 414 -12.76 21.71 -2.36
CA CYS A 414 -14.06 22.30 -2.65
C CYS A 414 -15.13 21.83 -1.65
N ARG A 415 -16.28 22.52 -1.59
CA ARG A 415 -17.36 22.17 -0.64
C ARG A 415 -17.79 20.70 -0.76
N ALA A 416 -17.95 20.18 -1.98
CA ALA A 416 -18.30 18.77 -2.19
C ALA A 416 -17.23 17.79 -1.68
N GLU A 417 -15.94 18.08 -1.92
CA GLU A 417 -14.82 17.29 -1.39
C GLU A 417 -14.74 17.37 0.15
N LEU A 418 -15.01 18.55 0.72
CA LEU A 418 -15.08 18.74 2.17
C LEU A 418 -16.20 17.91 2.79
N THR A 419 -17.40 17.91 2.20
CA THR A 419 -18.52 17.07 2.64
C THR A 419 -18.16 15.58 2.61
N GLN A 420 -17.51 15.11 1.55
CA GLN A 420 -17.02 13.74 1.46
C GLN A 420 -15.97 13.43 2.54
N LEU A 421 -15.04 14.35 2.79
CA LEU A 421 -14.02 14.20 3.81
C LEU A 421 -14.62 14.14 5.22
N VAL A 422 -15.56 15.02 5.56
CA VAL A 422 -16.31 14.99 6.82
C VAL A 422 -17.03 13.65 6.97
N SER A 423 -17.73 13.20 5.93
CA SER A 423 -18.44 11.90 5.97
C SER A 423 -17.49 10.73 6.23
N LYS A 424 -16.27 10.78 5.71
CA LYS A 424 -15.24 9.74 5.92
C LYS A 424 -14.72 9.75 7.36
N GLU A 425 -14.49 10.92 7.94
CA GLU A 425 -14.07 11.05 9.35
C GLU A 425 -15.20 10.65 10.31
N LEU A 426 -16.46 11.02 10.04
CA LEU A 426 -17.62 10.56 10.82
C LEU A 426 -17.77 9.03 10.76
N ASN A 427 -17.62 8.42 9.57
CA ASN A 427 -17.64 6.97 9.42
C ASN A 427 -16.51 6.28 10.21
N PHE A 428 -15.33 6.88 10.28
CA PHE A 428 -14.22 6.37 11.07
C PHE A 428 -14.58 6.33 12.57
N TRP A 429 -15.13 7.43 13.10
CA TRP A 429 -15.60 7.49 14.49
C TRP A 429 -16.81 6.58 14.75
N ALA A 430 -17.73 6.45 13.79
CA ALA A 430 -18.87 5.53 13.88
C ALA A 430 -18.43 4.06 14.03
N LYS A 431 -17.44 3.62 13.25
CA LYS A 431 -16.85 2.28 13.39
C LYS A 431 -16.21 2.08 14.76
N LYS A 432 -15.46 3.07 15.24
CA LYS A 432 -14.79 3.02 16.55
C LYS A 432 -15.79 2.99 17.71
N ALA A 433 -16.87 3.77 17.63
CA ALA A 433 -17.97 3.78 18.60
C ALA A 433 -18.71 2.43 18.63
N LYS A 434 -18.99 1.84 17.47
CA LYS A 434 -19.62 0.52 17.36
C LYS A 434 -18.76 -0.59 17.96
N GLN A 435 -17.45 -0.59 17.68
CA GLN A 435 -16.52 -1.60 18.20
C GLN A 435 -16.34 -1.54 19.72
N ARG A 436 -16.26 -0.34 20.30
CA ARG A 436 -15.97 -0.17 21.74
C ARG A 436 -17.20 -0.13 22.63
N HIS A 437 -18.29 0.48 22.15
CA HIS A 437 -19.46 0.80 22.98
C HIS A 437 -20.77 0.23 22.41
N ASN A 438 -20.73 -0.47 21.26
CA ASN A 438 -21.91 -0.96 20.54
C ASN A 438 -22.95 0.14 20.25
N ILE A 439 -22.48 1.36 19.96
CA ILE A 439 -23.33 2.50 19.61
C ILE A 439 -23.37 2.65 18.10
N THR A 440 -24.57 2.84 17.55
CA THR A 440 -24.76 3.14 16.12
C THR A 440 -25.00 4.63 15.93
N LEU A 441 -24.24 5.27 15.05
CA LEU A 441 -24.33 6.71 14.78
C LEU A 441 -25.02 6.97 13.43
N LEU A 442 -25.99 7.87 13.44
CA LEU A 442 -26.70 8.42 12.29
C LEU A 442 -26.53 9.94 12.28
N TRP A 443 -26.48 10.56 11.10
CA TRP A 443 -26.33 12.02 10.98
C TRP A 443 -27.12 12.57 9.80
N ASP A 444 -27.58 13.81 9.95
CA ASP A 444 -28.29 14.54 8.90
C ASP A 444 -27.33 15.34 8.00
N GLY A 445 -27.82 15.72 6.81
CA GLY A 445 -27.04 16.53 5.86
C GLY A 445 -26.62 17.90 6.42
N ALA A 446 -27.45 18.49 7.30
CA ALA A 446 -27.14 19.75 7.97
C ALA A 446 -25.89 19.66 8.87
N VAL A 447 -25.65 18.50 9.49
CA VAL A 447 -24.45 18.25 10.30
C VAL A 447 -23.20 18.29 9.42
N LEU A 448 -23.28 17.74 8.20
CA LEU A 448 -22.17 17.80 7.26
C LEU A 448 -21.86 19.25 6.88
N ASP A 449 -22.89 20.04 6.56
CA ASP A 449 -22.71 21.45 6.22
C ASP A 449 -22.11 22.28 7.38
N LEU A 450 -22.57 22.07 8.61
CA LEU A 450 -22.01 22.70 9.81
C LEU A 450 -20.51 22.40 9.95
N LEU A 451 -20.14 21.12 9.89
CA LEU A 451 -18.75 20.67 10.02
C LEU A 451 -17.88 21.15 8.85
N THR A 452 -18.44 21.35 7.65
CA THR A 452 -17.68 21.99 6.56
C THR A 452 -17.37 23.46 6.83
N GLY A 453 -18.15 24.14 7.67
CA GLY A 453 -17.92 25.53 8.09
C GLY A 453 -16.65 25.72 8.90
N GLY A 454 -16.21 24.70 9.64
CA GLY A 454 -14.96 24.70 10.41
C GLY A 454 -13.68 24.54 9.58
N TYR A 455 -13.78 24.52 8.23
CA TYR A 455 -12.62 24.37 7.37
C TYR A 455 -11.73 25.63 7.33
N ASN A 456 -10.47 25.46 7.71
CA ASN A 456 -9.44 26.49 7.57
C ASN A 456 -8.48 26.17 6.42
N LEU A 457 -8.29 27.14 5.52
CA LEU A 457 -7.45 27.03 4.33
C LEU A 457 -5.98 26.68 4.63
N HIS A 458 -5.41 27.27 5.69
CA HIS A 458 -3.99 27.10 6.05
C HIS A 458 -3.71 25.71 6.64
N TYR A 459 -4.66 25.15 7.39
CA TYR A 459 -4.53 23.85 8.05
C TYR A 459 -5.15 22.69 7.25
N GLY A 460 -5.87 22.99 6.16
CA GLY A 460 -6.43 22.00 5.24
C GLY A 460 -7.37 21.01 5.96
N ALA A 461 -7.32 19.73 5.58
CA ALA A 461 -8.16 18.68 6.15
C ALA A 461 -7.96 18.46 7.67
N ARG A 462 -6.85 18.94 8.25
CA ARG A 462 -6.62 18.79 9.70
C ARG A 462 -7.63 19.62 10.52
N SER A 463 -8.06 20.77 9.99
CA SER A 463 -9.08 21.60 10.62
C SER A 463 -10.38 20.82 10.81
N ILE A 464 -10.84 20.11 9.77
CA ILE A 464 -12.05 19.27 9.84
C ILE A 464 -11.91 18.17 10.88
N LYS A 465 -10.77 17.47 10.93
CA LYS A 465 -10.57 16.41 11.93
C LYS A 465 -10.73 16.94 13.34
N HIS A 466 -10.08 18.07 13.60
CA HIS A 466 -10.18 18.76 14.88
C HIS A 466 -11.60 19.23 15.17
N GLU A 467 -12.32 19.76 14.17
CA GLU A 467 -13.71 20.20 14.34
C GLU A 467 -14.65 19.04 14.64
N VAL A 468 -14.51 17.90 13.94
CA VAL A 468 -15.27 16.68 14.22
C VAL A 468 -14.98 16.16 15.63
N GLU A 469 -13.71 16.14 16.04
CA GLU A 469 -13.32 15.74 17.39
C GLU A 469 -13.92 16.69 18.44
N ARG A 470 -13.81 18.00 18.22
CA ARG A 470 -14.31 19.04 19.12
C ARG A 470 -15.83 19.04 19.26
N CYS A 471 -16.56 18.97 18.15
CA CYS A 471 -18.01 19.12 18.13
C CYS A 471 -18.73 17.79 18.38
N VAL A 472 -18.24 16.68 17.83
CA VAL A 472 -18.92 15.38 17.91
C VAL A 472 -18.31 14.51 19.00
N VAL A 473 -17.00 14.27 18.97
CA VAL A 473 -16.36 13.31 19.88
C VAL A 473 -16.40 13.79 21.32
N ASN A 474 -16.14 15.07 21.58
CA ASN A 474 -16.23 15.61 22.94
C ASN A 474 -17.65 15.53 23.50
N GLN A 475 -18.67 15.81 22.69
CA GLN A 475 -20.07 15.68 23.12
C GLN A 475 -20.44 14.23 23.39
N LEU A 476 -20.02 13.29 22.54
CA LEU A 476 -20.21 11.86 22.77
C LEU A 476 -19.51 11.38 24.04
N ALA A 477 -18.29 11.86 24.30
CA ALA A 477 -17.53 11.55 25.51
C ALA A 477 -18.24 12.08 26.76
N ALA A 478 -18.69 13.33 26.74
CA ALA A 478 -19.44 13.93 27.85
C ALA A 478 -20.75 13.18 28.13
N ALA A 479 -21.52 12.84 27.08
CA ALA A 479 -22.76 12.07 27.22
C ALA A 479 -22.51 10.65 27.79
N TYR A 480 -21.38 10.03 27.42
CA TYR A 480 -20.99 8.73 27.95
C TYR A 480 -20.61 8.80 29.43
N GLU A 481 -19.86 9.83 29.86
CA GLU A 481 -19.50 10.05 31.26
C GLU A 481 -20.73 10.29 32.15
N GLN A 482 -21.70 11.06 31.66
CA GLN A 482 -22.97 11.32 32.35
C GLN A 482 -23.92 10.12 32.38
N ARG A 483 -23.51 8.96 31.83
CA ARG A 483 -24.30 7.71 31.72
C ARG A 483 -25.64 7.90 31.01
N LEU A 484 -25.74 8.90 30.13
CA LEU A 484 -26.95 9.20 29.35
C LEU A 484 -27.15 8.24 28.17
N LEU A 485 -26.14 7.41 27.88
CA LEU A 485 -26.11 6.50 26.74
C LEU A 485 -26.36 5.04 27.19
N PRO A 486 -27.55 4.47 26.91
CA PRO A 486 -27.80 3.05 27.17
C PRO A 486 -26.94 2.17 26.24
N LYS A 487 -26.62 0.95 26.69
CA LYS A 487 -25.84 -0.02 25.89
C LYS A 487 -26.64 -0.42 24.65
N GLY A 488 -26.03 -0.38 23.46
CA GLY A 488 -26.70 -0.74 22.20
C GLY A 488 -27.49 0.39 21.54
N CYS A 489 -27.36 1.64 22.01
CA CYS A 489 -28.15 2.77 21.54
C CYS A 489 -27.86 3.18 20.09
N THR A 490 -28.89 3.69 19.41
CA THR A 490 -28.74 4.44 18.15
C THR A 490 -28.80 5.94 18.45
N LEU A 491 -27.76 6.67 18.05
CA LEU A 491 -27.65 8.11 18.21
C LEU A 491 -27.82 8.80 16.85
N ARG A 492 -28.66 9.82 16.81
CA ARG A 492 -28.82 10.73 15.68
C ARG A 492 -28.18 12.08 16.02
N LEU A 493 -27.30 12.55 15.13
CA LEU A 493 -26.70 13.87 15.18
C LEU A 493 -27.61 14.83 14.40
N SER A 494 -28.13 15.86 15.07
CA SER A 494 -28.94 16.93 14.49
C SER A 494 -28.29 18.31 14.75
N VAL A 495 -28.62 19.29 13.91
CA VAL A 495 -28.20 20.68 14.09
C VAL A 495 -29.44 21.49 14.44
N ASP A 496 -29.43 22.18 15.57
CA ASP A 496 -30.42 23.20 15.86
C ASP A 496 -29.90 24.53 15.30
N CYS A 497 -30.53 25.01 14.23
CA CYS A 497 -30.43 26.42 13.86
C CYS A 497 -31.29 27.20 14.86
N GLY A 498 -30.70 28.16 15.57
CA GLY A 498 -31.48 29.03 16.47
C GLY A 498 -32.67 29.66 15.72
N SER A 499 -33.82 29.72 16.38
CA SER A 499 -34.98 30.47 15.88
C SER A 499 -34.58 31.93 15.60
N GLU A 500 -35.11 32.49 14.53
CA GLU A 500 -34.73 33.79 13.92
C GLU A 500 -34.85 35.04 14.82
N ASP A 501 -35.17 34.90 16.11
CA ASP A 501 -35.47 36.02 17.01
C ASP A 501 -34.31 36.47 17.92
N ASP A 502 -33.18 35.73 18.02
CA ASP A 502 -32.04 36.09 18.88
C ASP A 502 -30.70 36.11 18.13
N GLY A 503 -30.42 37.19 17.38
CA GLY A 503 -29.10 37.50 16.81
C GLY A 503 -28.45 36.39 15.96
N PRO A 504 -27.18 36.56 15.52
CA PRO A 504 -26.45 35.47 14.86
C PRO A 504 -26.02 34.46 15.93
N SER A 505 -26.94 33.58 16.34
CA SER A 505 -26.60 32.44 17.19
C SER A 505 -25.83 31.41 16.38
N GLU A 506 -24.64 31.01 16.86
CA GLU A 506 -23.82 30.00 16.19
C GLU A 506 -24.58 28.66 16.17
N PRO A 507 -24.70 27.99 15.01
CA PRO A 507 -25.40 26.70 14.92
C PRO A 507 -24.75 25.67 15.84
N THR A 508 -25.53 25.12 16.78
CA THR A 508 -25.02 24.17 17.77
C THR A 508 -25.41 22.74 17.40
N LEU A 509 -24.43 21.84 17.48
CA LEU A 509 -24.65 20.41 17.26
C LEU A 509 -25.30 19.80 18.49
N ARG A 510 -26.37 19.02 18.30
CA ARG A 510 -27.07 18.31 19.37
C ARG A 510 -27.17 16.81 19.08
N LEU A 511 -27.18 16.03 20.15
CA LEU A 511 -27.27 14.57 20.11
C LEU A 511 -28.68 14.15 20.52
N GLU A 512 -29.32 13.35 19.66
CA GLU A 512 -30.63 12.75 19.91
C GLU A 512 -30.49 11.23 20.03
N VAL A 513 -31.00 10.66 21.11
CA VAL A 513 -31.12 9.20 21.25
C VAL A 513 -32.39 8.75 20.54
N VAL A 514 -32.25 7.82 19.59
CA VAL A 514 -33.40 7.17 18.94
C VAL A 514 -33.69 5.88 19.71
N GLY A 515 -34.82 5.86 20.44
CA GLY A 515 -35.31 4.63 21.08
C GLY A 515 -35.85 3.61 20.07
N GLU A 516 -36.05 2.35 20.50
CA GLU A 516 -36.59 1.27 19.67
C GLU A 516 -37.97 1.63 19.05
N ASP A 517 -38.73 2.52 19.70
CA ASP A 517 -40.04 3.01 19.25
C ASP A 517 -39.98 4.22 18.29
N ARG A 518 -38.83 4.52 17.67
CA ARG A 518 -38.58 5.74 16.86
C ARG A 518 -38.75 7.08 17.61
N SER A 519 -39.03 7.07 18.90
CA SER A 519 -39.08 8.29 19.72
C SER A 519 -37.67 8.86 19.91
N THR A 520 -37.46 10.11 19.50
CA THR A 520 -36.20 10.82 19.72
C THR A 520 -36.21 11.49 21.10
N ARG A 521 -35.23 11.17 21.95
CA ARG A 521 -34.97 11.90 23.20
C ARG A 521 -33.76 12.79 23.00
N LYS A 522 -33.96 14.11 23.16
CA LYS A 522 -32.87 15.07 23.14
C LYS A 522 -31.97 14.84 24.36
N LEU A 523 -30.66 14.77 24.16
CA LEU A 523 -29.69 14.69 25.25
C LEU A 523 -29.28 16.11 25.66
N ASP A 524 -29.72 16.54 26.84
CA ASP A 524 -29.23 17.76 27.47
C ASP A 524 -27.88 17.46 28.14
N ILE A 525 -26.80 17.64 27.39
CA ILE A 525 -25.43 17.49 27.90
C ILE A 525 -25.13 18.72 28.74
N GLN A 526 -25.12 18.57 30.06
CA GLN A 526 -24.71 19.66 30.95
C GLN A 526 -23.18 19.88 30.84
N PRO A 527 -22.70 21.14 30.89
CA PRO A 527 -21.26 21.40 31.03
C PRO A 527 -20.74 20.73 32.32
N PRO A 528 -19.44 20.36 32.38
CA PRO A 528 -18.88 19.72 33.56
C PRO A 528 -19.14 20.58 34.79
N LEU A 529 -19.65 19.94 35.86
CA LEU A 529 -19.94 20.60 37.13
C LEU A 529 -18.68 21.33 37.63
N ASN A 530 -18.78 22.64 37.85
CA ASN A 530 -17.73 23.37 38.55
C ASN A 530 -17.60 22.81 39.97
N PRO A 531 -16.39 22.54 40.48
CA PRO A 531 -16.20 22.04 41.85
C PRO A 531 -16.72 23.00 42.92
N VAL A 532 -17.02 24.26 42.55
CA VAL A 532 -17.58 25.29 43.44
C VAL A 532 -19.07 25.08 43.71
N ASP A 533 -19.80 24.39 42.83
CA ASP A 533 -21.23 24.11 43.00
C ASP A 533 -21.51 22.84 43.81
N MET A 534 -20.46 22.09 44.18
CA MET A 534 -20.53 21.03 45.20
C MET A 534 -20.36 21.63 46.60
N ALA A 535 -21.20 22.61 46.93
CA ALA A 535 -21.44 22.93 48.33
C ALA A 535 -22.17 21.72 48.95
N TYR A 536 -21.43 21.01 49.80
CA TYR A 536 -21.88 19.91 50.66
C TYR A 536 -23.33 20.11 51.11
N THR A 537 -24.24 19.31 50.54
CA THR A 537 -25.48 18.97 51.23
C THR A 537 -25.10 17.92 52.27
N GLN A 538 -24.93 18.37 53.52
CA GLN A 538 -24.82 17.51 54.70
C GLN A 538 -26.12 16.75 54.97
#